data_AF-A0A9X2EPB9-F1
#
_entry.id   AF-A0A9X2EPB9-F1
#
_cell.length_a   1.000
_cell.length_b   1.000
_cell.length_c   1.000
_cell.angle_alpha   90.00
_cell.angle_beta   90.00
_cell.angle_gamma   90.00
#
_symmetry.space_group_name_H-M   'P 1'
#
loop_
_entity.id
_entity.type
_entity.pdbx_description
1 polymer ?
#
loop_
_entity_poly.entity_id
_entity_poly.type
_entity_poly.pdbx_seq_one_letter_code
_entity_poly.pdbx_strand_id
1 'polypeptide(L)'
;MPQPLINESELEYWGDLFTAHSLHRYLSFQVFIRDPRRHWEDIMGRDYRPLLPAQMSVAERIDVACQGVENALAKVEGGVKQLRQRNNGHYFEPLKHHQVAR
;
A
#
# COMPACT_ATOMS: atom_id res chain seq x y z
N MET A 1 0.36 24.73 10.96
CA MET A 1 1.05 24.16 9.78
C MET A 1 1.66 22.84 10.22
N PRO A 2 1.27 21.68 9.67
CA PRO A 2 1.95 20.42 10.03
C PRO A 2 3.39 20.48 9.52
N GLN A 3 4.36 20.19 10.41
CA GLN A 3 5.78 20.16 10.06
C GLN A 3 6.04 18.95 9.13
N PRO A 4 6.86 19.10 8.07
CA PRO A 4 7.32 17.94 7.31
C PRO A 4 8.21 17.08 8.22
N LEU A 5 7.95 15.77 8.25
CA LEU A 5 8.71 14.75 8.99
C LEU A 5 10.13 14.49 8.43
N ILE A 6 10.65 15.40 7.60
CA ILE A 6 11.85 15.25 6.78
C ILE A 6 12.94 16.13 7.38
N ASN A 7 14.10 15.55 7.66
CA ASN A 7 15.25 16.31 8.17
C ASN A 7 15.94 17.12 7.05
N GLU A 8 16.77 18.11 7.42
CA GLU A 8 17.39 19.02 6.44
C GLU A 8 18.28 18.27 5.43
N SER A 9 19.01 17.25 5.88
CA SER A 9 19.82 16.38 5.01
C SER A 9 18.99 15.58 4.00
N GLU A 10 17.81 15.10 4.39
CA GLU A 10 16.90 14.41 3.47
C GLU A 10 16.29 15.39 2.47
N LEU A 11 16.00 16.63 2.89
CA LEU A 11 15.50 17.66 1.99
C LEU A 11 16.53 17.98 0.90
N GLU A 12 17.81 18.12 1.27
CA GLU A 12 18.92 18.32 0.33
C GLU A 12 19.05 17.12 -0.62
N TYR A 13 19.10 15.90 -0.09
CA TYR A 13 19.19 14.68 -0.90
C TYR A 13 18.06 14.58 -1.93
N TRP A 14 16.82 14.83 -1.51
CA TRP A 14 15.66 14.78 -2.39
C TRP A 14 15.64 15.95 -3.39
N GLY A 15 16.13 17.12 -2.99
CA GLY A 15 16.32 18.27 -3.88
C GLY A 15 17.33 18.00 -4.99
N ASP A 16 18.45 17.36 -4.64
CA ASP A 16 19.49 16.96 -5.58
C ASP A 16 18.96 15.95 -6.58
N LEU A 17 18.28 14.89 -6.11
CA LEU A 17 17.65 13.90 -6.99
C LEU A 17 16.59 14.53 -7.90
N PHE A 18 15.75 15.43 -7.37
CA PHE A 18 14.71 16.10 -8.13
C PHE A 18 15.29 16.93 -9.29
N THR A 19 16.41 17.59 -9.03
CA THR A 19 17.11 18.41 -10.03
C THR A 19 17.89 17.56 -11.02
N ALA A 20 18.67 16.59 -10.53
CA ALA A 20 19.49 15.70 -11.35
C ALA A 20 18.66 14.89 -12.35
N HIS A 21 17.47 14.45 -11.97
CA HIS A 21 16.58 13.66 -12.83
C HIS A 21 15.52 14.50 -13.55
N SER A 22 15.61 15.83 -13.49
CA SER A 22 14.68 16.76 -14.15
C SER A 22 13.20 16.48 -13.81
N LEU A 23 12.90 16.11 -12.56
CA LEU A 23 11.55 15.73 -12.14
C LEU A 23 10.55 16.89 -12.19
N HIS A 24 11.04 18.13 -12.28
CA HIS A 24 10.25 19.34 -12.54
C HIS A 24 9.38 19.26 -13.81
N ARG A 25 9.73 18.38 -14.76
CA ARG A 25 8.93 18.14 -15.97
C ARG A 25 7.61 17.43 -15.70
N TYR A 26 7.53 16.72 -14.57
CA TYR A 26 6.41 15.86 -14.21
C TYR A 26 5.55 16.48 -13.10
N LEU A 27 6.16 17.13 -12.11
CA LEU A 27 5.48 17.75 -10.98
C LEU A 27 6.32 18.86 -10.34
N SER A 28 5.71 19.68 -9.49
CA SER A 28 6.44 20.69 -8.71
C SER A 28 7.15 20.07 -7.51
N PHE A 29 8.22 20.71 -7.06
CA PHE A 29 8.97 20.24 -5.89
C PHE A 29 8.12 20.19 -4.61
N GLN A 30 7.18 21.13 -4.44
CA GLN A 30 6.26 21.14 -3.30
C GLN A 30 5.33 19.92 -3.27
N VAL A 31 4.93 19.39 -4.43
CA VAL A 31 4.15 18.16 -4.51
C VAL A 31 5.06 16.96 -4.25
N PHE A 32 6.24 16.95 -4.87
CA PHE A 32 7.22 15.88 -4.72
C PHE A 32 7.60 15.64 -3.25
N ILE A 33 7.94 16.70 -2.52
CA ILE A 33 8.45 16.59 -1.14
C ILE A 33 7.40 16.17 -0.12
N ARG A 34 6.10 16.10 -0.49
CA ARG A 34 5.06 15.55 0.39
C ARG A 34 5.18 14.04 0.55
N ASP A 35 5.67 13.35 -0.49
CA ASP A 35 5.92 11.91 -0.49
C ASP A 35 7.01 11.56 -1.52
N PRO A 36 8.27 11.94 -1.25
CA PRO A 36 9.33 11.91 -2.26
C PRO A 36 9.68 10.47 -2.67
N ARG A 37 9.57 9.51 -1.74
CA ARG A 37 9.89 8.11 -2.00
C ARG A 37 8.90 7.47 -2.97
N ARG A 38 7.60 7.66 -2.72
CA ARG A 38 6.55 7.16 -3.62
C ARG A 38 6.68 7.78 -5.00
N HIS A 39 6.82 9.11 -5.07
CA HIS A 39 6.95 9.79 -6.36
C HIS A 39 8.22 9.36 -7.11
N TRP A 40 9.32 9.15 -6.41
CA TRP A 40 10.54 8.62 -7.01
C TRP A 40 10.32 7.22 -7.59
N GLU A 41 9.72 6.30 -6.84
CA GLU A 41 9.42 4.94 -7.30
C GLU A 41 8.44 4.94 -8.49
N ASP A 42 7.41 5.77 -8.45
CA ASP A 42 6.44 5.91 -9.54
C ASP A 42 7.08 6.45 -10.81
N ILE A 43 7.97 7.45 -10.69
CA ILE A 43 8.57 8.14 -11.84
C ILE A 43 9.75 7.35 -12.44
N MET A 44 10.61 6.82 -11.58
CA MET A 44 11.84 6.14 -11.98
C MET A 44 11.65 4.64 -12.19
N GLY A 45 10.67 4.03 -11.52
CA GLY A 45 10.42 2.58 -11.58
C GLY A 45 9.59 2.14 -12.79
N ARG A 46 8.95 3.06 -13.52
CA ARG A 46 8.02 2.76 -14.63
C ARG A 46 8.08 3.83 -15.72
N ASP A 47 7.44 3.54 -16.87
CA ASP A 47 7.09 4.55 -17.88
C ASP A 47 6.08 5.55 -17.27
N TYR A 48 6.60 6.57 -16.59
CA TYR A 48 5.76 7.56 -15.92
C TYR A 48 5.03 8.43 -16.93
N ARG A 49 3.73 8.19 -17.06
CA ARG A 49 2.82 8.98 -17.88
C ARG A 49 1.77 9.59 -16.96
N PRO A 50 1.95 10.85 -16.54
CA PRO A 50 0.99 11.48 -15.63
C PRO A 50 -0.39 11.49 -16.30
N LEU A 51 -1.39 11.04 -15.54
CA LEU A 51 -2.77 11.04 -15.99
C LEU A 51 -3.26 12.48 -16.16
N LEU A 52 -4.01 12.73 -17.23
CA LEU A 52 -4.73 13.99 -17.40
C LEU A 52 -5.76 14.15 -16.26
N PRO A 53 -6.17 15.38 -15.89
CA PRO A 53 -7.10 15.60 -14.78
C PRO A 53 -8.40 14.77 -14.86
N ALA A 54 -8.96 14.62 -16.06
CA ALA A 54 -10.13 13.77 -16.27
C ALA A 54 -9.84 12.28 -16.01
N GLN A 55 -8.65 11.81 -16.37
CA GLN A 55 -8.21 10.43 -16.14
C GLN A 55 -7.90 10.19 -14.65
N MET A 56 -7.36 11.19 -13.94
CA MET A 56 -7.15 11.12 -12.50
C MET A 56 -8.46 10.90 -11.75
N SER A 57 -9.51 11.64 -12.10
CA SER A 57 -10.85 11.46 -11.50
C SER A 57 -11.42 10.07 -11.76
N VAL A 58 -11.21 9.52 -12.95
CA VAL A 58 -11.63 8.14 -13.27
C VAL A 58 -10.80 7.13 -12.48
N ALA A 59 -9.48 7.30 -12.38
CA ALA A 59 -8.61 6.42 -11.61
C ALA A 59 -8.99 6.40 -10.12
N GLU A 60 -9.25 7.55 -9.52
CA GLU A 60 -9.71 7.65 -8.12
C GLU A 60 -11.02 6.89 -7.90
N ARG A 61 -11.98 7.02 -8.84
CA ARG A 61 -13.24 6.27 -8.76
C ARG A 61 -13.04 4.76 -8.87
N ILE A 62 -12.10 4.32 -9.71
CA ILE A 62 -11.74 2.91 -9.85
C ILE A 62 -11.09 2.40 -8.56
N ASP A 63 -10.13 3.12 -8.00
CA ASP A 63 -9.44 2.74 -6.75
C ASP A 63 -10.43 2.60 -5.59
N VAL A 64 -11.35 3.55 -5.43
CA VAL A 64 -12.42 3.48 -4.42
C VAL A 64 -13.31 2.24 -4.63
N ALA A 65 -13.67 1.94 -5.88
CA ALA A 65 -14.46 0.76 -6.20
C ALA A 65 -13.70 -0.55 -5.88
N CYS A 66 -12.42 -0.63 -6.23
CA CYS A 66 -11.54 -1.76 -5.91
C CYS A 66 -11.42 -1.96 -4.40
N GLN A 67 -11.19 -0.90 -3.63
CA GLN A 67 -11.16 -0.95 -2.17
C GLN A 67 -12.48 -1.49 -1.59
N GLY A 68 -13.62 -1.11 -2.18
CA GLY A 68 -14.92 -1.65 -1.83
C GLY A 68 -15.03 -3.17 -2.02
N VAL A 69 -14.50 -3.68 -3.14
CA VAL A 69 -14.47 -5.11 -3.44
C VAL A 69 -13.52 -5.86 -2.49
N GLU A 70 -12.32 -5.34 -2.25
CA GLU A 70 -11.36 -5.94 -1.30
C GLU A 70 -11.94 -6.03 0.11
N ASN A 71 -12.62 -4.96 0.57
CA ASN A 71 -13.30 -4.96 1.86
C ASN A 71 -14.43 -5.99 1.93
N ALA A 72 -15.19 -6.15 0.85
CA ALA A 72 -16.23 -7.18 0.77
C ALA A 72 -15.62 -8.59 0.80
N LEU A 73 -14.53 -8.81 0.06
CA LEU A 73 -13.80 -10.08 0.05
C LEU A 73 -13.30 -10.42 1.46
N ALA A 74 -12.65 -9.48 2.14
CA ALA A 74 -12.15 -9.67 3.51
C ALA A 74 -13.26 -10.02 4.50
N LYS A 75 -14.46 -9.44 4.36
CA LYS A 75 -15.63 -9.81 5.18
C LYS A 75 -16.08 -11.24 4.91
N VAL A 76 -16.15 -11.65 3.64
CA VAL A 76 -16.52 -13.02 3.26
C VAL A 76 -15.49 -14.02 3.79
N GLU A 77 -14.20 -13.76 3.62
CA GLU A 77 -13.12 -14.60 4.14
C GLU A 77 -13.16 -14.71 5.67
N GLY A 78 -13.40 -13.60 6.36
CA GLY A 78 -13.62 -13.58 7.80
C GLY A 78 -14.81 -14.44 8.24
N GLY A 79 -15.94 -14.33 7.52
CA GLY A 79 -17.14 -15.14 7.76
C GLY A 79 -16.91 -16.64 7.51
N VAL A 80 -16.23 -17.01 6.43
CA VAL A 80 -15.84 -18.40 6.13
C VAL A 80 -14.93 -18.95 7.22
N LYS A 81 -13.97 -18.17 7.71
CA LYS A 81 -13.08 -18.57 8.82
C LYS A 81 -13.87 -18.86 10.09
N GLN A 82 -14.87 -18.04 10.43
CA GLN A 82 -15.75 -18.27 11.58
C GLN A 82 -16.64 -19.50 11.40
N LEU A 83 -17.16 -19.75 10.19
CA LEU A 83 -17.96 -20.95 9.89
C LEU A 83 -17.13 -22.23 9.94
N ARG A 84 -15.87 -22.20 9.48
CA ARG A 84 -14.91 -23.31 9.65
C ARG A 84 -14.58 -23.62 11.11
N GLN A 85 -14.65 -22.62 11.99
CA GLN A 85 -14.50 -22.83 13.45
C GLN A 85 -15.78 -23.37 14.10
N ARG A 86 -16.96 -23.10 13.52
CA ARG A 86 -18.26 -23.55 14.04
C ARG A 86 -18.73 -24.90 13.51
N ASN A 87 -18.34 -25.31 12.30
CA ASN A 87 -18.53 -26.70 11.84
C ASN A 87 -17.39 -27.58 12.36
N ASN A 88 -17.76 -28.54 13.21
CA ASN A 88 -16.95 -29.53 13.96
C ASN A 88 -16.36 -29.14 15.33
N GLY A 89 -16.65 -27.96 15.91
CA GLY A 89 -16.62 -27.73 17.37
C GLY A 89 -15.35 -28.08 18.19
N HIS A 90 -14.24 -28.48 17.57
CA HIS A 90 -13.04 -28.97 18.22
C HIS A 90 -11.87 -28.03 17.93
N TYR A 91 -11.21 -27.55 19.00
CA TYR A 91 -9.83 -27.12 18.89
C TYR A 91 -9.00 -28.31 18.41
N PHE A 92 -8.12 -28.10 17.43
CA PHE A 92 -7.19 -29.13 16.98
C PHE A 92 -6.15 -29.35 18.09
N GLU A 93 -6.50 -30.13 19.11
CA GLU A 93 -5.51 -30.65 20.04
C GLU A 93 -4.70 -31.71 19.29
N PRO A 94 -3.36 -31.58 19.22
CA PRO A 94 -2.54 -32.62 18.63
C PRO A 94 -2.76 -33.91 19.44
N LEU A 95 -3.25 -34.94 18.76
CA LEU A 95 -3.41 -36.28 19.33
C LEU A 95 -2.07 -36.72 19.92
N LYS A 96 -1.96 -36.67 21.25
CA LYS A 96 -0.91 -37.34 22.02
C LYS A 96 -1.16 -38.85 21.91
N HIS A 97 -0.87 -39.44 20.75
CA HIS A 97 -0.82 -40.88 20.61
C HIS A 97 0.33 -41.38 21.48
N HIS A 98 -0.04 -42.02 22.59
CA HIS A 98 0.72 -43.02 23.33
C HIS A 98 2.24 -42.98 23.13
N GLN A 99 2.94 -42.25 24.00
CA GLN A 99 4.23 -42.78 24.46
C GLN A 99 3.89 -44.09 25.16
N VAL A 100 4.10 -45.17 24.41
CA VAL A 100 4.02 -46.55 24.86
C VAL A 100 4.82 -46.65 26.16
N ALA A 101 4.13 -47.02 27.23
CA ALA A 101 4.76 -47.42 28.48
C ALA A 101 5.79 -48.53 28.17
N ARG A 102 7.04 -48.29 28.55
CA ARG A 102 8.04 -49.33 28.79
C ARG A 102 8.50 -49.18 30.23
#